data_AF-A0A534ZTX7-F1
#
_entry.id   AF-A0A534ZTX7-F1
#
_cell.length_a   1.000
_cell.length_b   1.000
_cell.length_c   1.000
_cell.angle_alpha   90.00
_cell.angle_beta   90.00
_cell.angle_gamma   90.00
#
_symmetry.space_group_name_H-M   'P 1'
#
loop_
_entity.id
_entity.type
_entity.pdbx_description
1 polymer ?
#
loop_
_entity_poly.entity_id
_entity_poly.type
_entity_poly.pdbx_seq_one_letter_code
_entity_poly.pdbx_strand_id
1 'polypeptide(L)'
;TSEVYGRNPAVPWSEDADRVLGPTSIDRWCYATSKAAAEHFCLAYRRLGLPITVLRYFNVYGPRLDRLDVGRVITIFLGQLLRGEPLTV
;
A
#
# COMPACT_ATOMS: atom_id res chain seq x y z
N THR A 1 4.38 -2.08 -1.88
CA THR A 1 3.18 -1.67 -1.09
C THR A 1 2.11 -2.72 -1.28
N SER A 2 1.23 -2.97 -0.32
CA SER A 2 0.09 -3.89 -0.53
C SER A 2 -0.90 -3.36 -1.58
N GLU A 3 -0.94 -2.05 -1.83
CA GLU A 3 -1.83 -1.46 -2.83
C GLU A 3 -1.53 -1.87 -4.28
N VAL A 4 -0.40 -2.53 -4.55
CA VAL A 4 -0.07 -3.01 -5.91
C VAL A 4 -1.08 -4.01 -6.45
N TYR A 5 -1.78 -4.75 -5.56
CA TYR A 5 -2.80 -5.73 -5.93
C TYR A 5 -4.08 -5.07 -6.45
N GLY A 6 -4.34 -3.81 -6.09
CA GLY A 6 -5.49 -3.05 -6.58
C GLY A 6 -6.83 -3.69 -6.22
N ARG A 7 -7.65 -3.96 -7.24
CA ARG A 7 -8.97 -4.60 -7.15
C ARG A 7 -8.92 -6.10 -7.43
N ASN A 8 -7.77 -6.76 -7.27
CA ASN A 8 -7.67 -8.19 -7.56
C ASN A 8 -8.66 -8.98 -6.66
N PRO A 9 -9.64 -9.70 -7.23
CA PRO A 9 -10.65 -10.41 -6.44
C PRO A 9 -10.14 -11.72 -5.82
N ALA A 10 -8.98 -12.21 -6.24
CA ALA A 10 -8.42 -13.50 -5.82
C ALA A 10 -7.70 -13.40 -4.47
N VAL A 11 -8.44 -13.09 -3.40
CA VAL A 11 -7.93 -13.11 -2.03
C VAL A 11 -7.90 -14.57 -1.51
N PRO A 12 -6.82 -15.05 -0.87
CA PRO A 12 -5.59 -14.32 -0.50
C PRO A 12 -4.63 -14.12 -1.69
N TRP A 13 -3.99 -12.95 -1.72
CA TRP A 13 -3.02 -12.61 -2.78
C TRP A 13 -1.63 -13.18 -2.49
N SER A 14 -1.01 -13.80 -3.49
CA SER A 14 0.43 -14.11 -3.50
C SER A 14 1.23 -12.96 -4.12
N GLU A 15 2.55 -12.94 -3.95
CA GLU A 15 3.43 -11.90 -4.51
C GLU A 15 3.43 -11.86 -6.05
N ASP A 16 3.16 -13.00 -6.68
CA ASP A 16 3.09 -13.19 -8.13
C ASP A 16 1.66 -12.99 -8.69
N ALA A 17 0.70 -12.64 -7.84
CA ALA A 17 -0.68 -12.41 -8.25
C ALA A 17 -0.82 -11.19 -9.19
N ASP A 18 -1.82 -11.26 -10.06
CA ASP A 18 -2.11 -10.18 -11.00
C ASP A 18 -2.42 -8.85 -10.31
N ARG A 19 -2.05 -7.76 -10.99
CA ARG A 19 -2.33 -6.40 -10.57
C ARG A 19 -3.55 -5.88 -11.33
N VAL A 20 -4.69 -5.75 -10.64
CA VAL A 20 -5.94 -5.34 -11.28
C VAL A 20 -6.25 -3.90 -10.90
N LEU A 21 -5.88 -2.94 -11.77
CA LEU A 21 -6.10 -1.51 -11.55
C LEU A 21 -7.26 -0.97 -12.39
N GLY A 22 -7.66 0.27 -12.11
CA GLY A 22 -8.61 0.99 -12.96
C GLY A 22 -7.91 1.82 -14.04
N PRO A 23 -8.68 2.65 -14.76
CA PRO A 23 -8.15 3.52 -15.80
C PRO A 23 -7.09 4.49 -15.27
N THR A 24 -6.16 4.89 -16.14
CA THR A 24 -5.10 5.86 -15.83
C THR A 24 -5.60 7.27 -15.55
N SER A 25 -6.84 7.59 -15.94
CA SER A 25 -7.50 8.86 -15.63
C SER A 25 -7.99 8.98 -14.18
N ILE A 26 -7.93 7.91 -13.39
CA ILE A 26 -8.30 7.93 -11.97
C ILE A 26 -7.02 7.98 -11.13
N ASP A 27 -6.77 9.15 -10.54
CA ASP A 27 -5.51 9.46 -9.84
C ASP A 27 -5.17 8.50 -8.71
N ARG A 28 -6.16 7.89 -8.05
CA ARG A 28 -5.92 6.95 -6.92
C ARG A 28 -4.97 5.80 -7.29
N TRP A 29 -4.88 5.44 -8.57
CA TRP A 29 -4.00 4.37 -9.05
C TRP A 29 -2.55 4.79 -9.28
N CYS A 30 -2.24 6.09 -9.24
CA CYS A 30 -0.88 6.59 -9.48
C CYS A 30 0.12 6.06 -8.44
N TYR A 31 -0.29 5.95 -7.17
CA TYR A 31 0.54 5.45 -6.09
C TYR A 31 0.87 3.96 -6.27
N ALA A 32 -0.14 3.11 -6.52
CA ALA A 32 0.07 1.69 -6.79
C ALA A 32 0.94 1.46 -8.04
N THR A 33 0.75 2.29 -9.08
CA THR A 33 1.50 2.22 -10.34
C THR A 33 2.95 2.60 -10.15
N SER A 34 3.23 3.74 -9.50
CA SER A 34 4.60 4.21 -9.25
C SER A 34 5.40 3.22 -8.40
N LYS A 35 4.79 2.64 -7.36
CA LYS A 35 5.46 1.62 -6.53
C LYS A 35 5.78 0.35 -7.30
N ALA A 36 4.90 -0.09 -8.19
CA ALA A 36 5.18 -1.26 -9.02
C ALA A 36 6.24 -0.98 -10.08
N ALA A 37 6.26 0.22 -10.67
CA ALA A 37 7.35 0.64 -11.57
C ALA A 37 8.71 0.58 -10.85
N ALA A 38 8.80 1.11 -9.62
CA ALA A 38 9.99 0.98 -8.79
C ALA A 38 10.36 -0.49 -8.52
N GLU A 39 9.37 -1.35 -8.24
CA GLU A 39 9.59 -2.77 -8.03
C GLU A 39 10.15 -3.47 -9.28
N HIS A 40 9.67 -3.13 -10.49
CA HIS A 40 10.23 -3.64 -11.74
C HIS A 40 11.71 -3.27 -11.90
N PHE A 41 12.10 -2.04 -11.56
CA PHE A 41 13.51 -1.64 -11.57
C PHE A 41 14.33 -2.45 -10.56
N CYS A 42 13.84 -2.61 -9.34
CA CYS A 42 14.48 -3.46 -8.33
C CYS A 42 14.68 -4.90 -8.85
N LEU A 43 13.66 -5.51 -9.46
CA LEU A 43 13.76 -6.85 -10.03
C LEU A 43 14.74 -6.93 -11.20
N ALA A 44 14.85 -5.87 -12.01
CA ALA A 44 15.84 -5.78 -13.06
C ALA A 44 17.27 -5.75 -12.48
N TYR A 45 17.54 -4.91 -11.48
CA TYR A 45 18.84 -4.88 -10.80
C TYR A 45 19.16 -6.18 -10.07
N ARG A 46 18.15 -6.89 -9.56
CA ARG A 46 18.32 -8.23 -8.98
C ARG A 46 18.89 -9.22 -9.98
N ARG A 47 18.45 -9.16 -11.25
CA ARG A 47 18.98 -10.00 -12.34
C ARG A 47 20.43 -9.65 -12.70
N LEU A 48 20.88 -8.43 -12.37
CA LEU A 48 22.27 -7.99 -12.53
C LEU A 48 23.15 -8.34 -11.31
N GLY A 49 22.62 -9.10 -10.34
CA GLY A 49 23.38 -9.58 -9.18
C GLY A 49 23.26 -8.72 -7.93
N LEU A 50 22.45 -7.65 -7.93
CA LEU A 50 22.21 -6.86 -6.71
C LEU A 50 21.29 -7.63 -5.76
N PRO A 51 21.69 -7.90 -4.49
CA PRO A 51 20.82 -8.59 -3.54
C PRO A 51 19.66 -7.69 -3.13
N ILE A 52 18.44 -8.12 -3.47
CA ILE A 52 17.20 -7.36 -3.25
C ILE A 52 16.13 -8.28 -2.67
N THR A 53 15.42 -7.78 -1.67
CA THR A 53 14.20 -8.36 -1.10
C THR A 53 13.09 -7.31 -1.14
N VAL A 54 11.92 -7.70 -1.62
CA VAL A 54 10.73 -6.83 -1.66
C VAL A 54 9.78 -7.25 -0.56
N LEU A 55 9.37 -6.30 0.28
CA LEU A 55 8.37 -6.51 1.32
C LEU A 55 7.11 -5.67 1.02
N ARG A 56 5.93 -6.29 1.18
CA ARG A 56 4.63 -5.64 0.97
C ARG A 56 3.84 -5.65 2.28
N TYR A 57 4.00 -4.61 3.09
CA TYR A 57 3.30 -4.49 4.36
C TYR A 57 1.78 -4.32 4.20
N PHE A 58 1.02 -5.01 5.05
CA PHE A 58 -0.44 -4.89 5.18
C PHE A 58 -0.78 -4.27 6.53
N ASN A 59 -1.30 -3.03 6.52
CA ASN A 59 -1.82 -2.33 7.70
C ASN A 59 -0.98 -2.50 8.96
N VAL A 60 0.32 -2.20 8.90
CA VAL A 60 1.19 -2.24 10.08
C VAL A 60 0.74 -1.16 11.08
N TYR A 61 0.60 -1.52 12.34
CA TYR A 61 0.27 -0.63 13.45
C TYR A 61 1.00 -1.03 14.73
N GLY A 62 1.11 -0.11 15.69
CA GLY A 62 1.77 -0.33 16.97
C GLY A 62 2.13 0.98 17.67
N PRO A 63 2.87 0.93 18.79
CA PRO A 63 3.37 2.15 19.45
C PRO A 63 4.17 3.03 18.48
N ARG A 64 4.12 4.36 18.68
CA ARG A 64 4.82 5.35 17.83
C ARG A 64 4.32 5.35 16.38
N LEU A 65 3.02 5.21 16.19
CA LEU A 65 2.40 5.52 14.89
C LEU A 65 2.84 6.92 14.43
N ASP A 66 2.90 7.07 13.11
CA ASP A 66 3.01 8.38 12.48
C ASP A 66 1.88 9.32 12.97
N ARG A 67 2.00 10.60 12.62
CA ARG A 67 1.09 11.66 13.02
C ARG A 67 -0.39 11.24 12.94
N LEU A 68 -1.12 11.42 14.04
CA LEU A 68 -2.56 11.21 14.12
C LEU A 68 -3.31 12.06 13.08
N ASP A 69 -4.49 11.60 12.68
CA ASP A 69 -5.38 12.26 11.69
C ASP A 69 -4.88 12.32 10.25
N VAL A 70 -3.67 11.83 9.98
CA VAL A 70 -3.07 11.90 8.65
C VAL A 70 -2.67 10.51 8.17
N GLY A 71 -2.85 10.28 6.88
CA GLY A 71 -2.31 9.12 6.19
C GLY A 71 -3.22 7.90 6.25
N ARG A 72 -3.00 7.02 7.23
CA ARG A 72 -3.57 5.66 7.23
C ARG A 72 -4.86 5.59 8.03
N VAL A 73 -5.71 4.61 7.70
CA VAL A 73 -7.03 4.45 8.34
C VAL A 73 -6.96 4.38 9.87
N ILE A 74 -5.97 3.68 10.42
CA ILE A 74 -5.82 3.52 11.88
C ILE A 74 -5.48 4.86 12.56
N THR A 75 -4.61 5.69 11.95
CA THR A 75 -4.25 7.00 12.52
C THR A 75 -5.39 8.01 12.41
N ILE A 76 -6.21 7.92 11.35
CA ILE A 76 -7.42 8.72 11.18
C ILE A 76 -8.47 8.36 12.25
N PHE A 77 -8.79 7.08 12.39
CA PHE A 77 -9.80 6.63 13.36
C PHE A 77 -9.37 6.89 14.80
N LEU A 78 -8.10 6.66 15.12
CA LEU A 78 -7.58 6.94 16.46
C LEU A 78 -7.68 8.45 16.78
N GLY A 79 -7.41 9.32 15.83
CA GLY A 79 -7.56 10.76 16.01
C GLY A 79 -9.02 11.19 16.22
N GLN A 80 -9.95 10.65 15.42
CA GLN A 80 -11.40 10.86 15.61
C GLN A 80 -11.86 10.42 17.01
N LEU A 81 -11.45 9.21 17.44
CA LEU A 81 -11.75 8.68 18.77
C LEU A 81 -11.22 9.57 19.90
N LEU A 82 -9.97 10.02 19.80
CA LEU A 82 -9.34 10.86 20.82
C LEU A 82 -9.99 12.25 20.94
N ARG A 83 -10.64 12.75 19.88
CA ARG A 83 -11.45 13.98 19.92
C ARG A 83 -12.91 13.76 20.29
N GLY A 84 -13.36 12.52 20.46
CA GLY A 84 -14.77 12.19 20.67
C GLY A 84 -15.65 12.43 19.43
N GLU A 85 -15.06 12.40 18.23
CA GLU A 85 -15.77 12.53 16.96
C GLU A 85 -16.31 11.18 16.48
N PRO A 86 -17.45 11.14 15.75
CA PRO A 86 -17.91 9.93 15.08
C PRO A 86 -16.88 9.42 14.07
N LEU A 87 -16.76 8.09 13.95
CA LEU A 87 -15.90 7.47 12.94
C LEU A 87 -16.49 7.63 11.52
N THR A 88 -15.64 7.95 10.56
CA THR A 88 -16.02 7.98 9.13
C THR A 88 -15.87 6.57 8.53
N VAL A 89 -16.95 6.01 7.98
CA VAL A 89 -17.01 4.64 7.42
C VAL A 89 -17.46 4.67 5.97
#